data_AF-A0A959NWG2-F1
#
_entry.id   AF-A0A959NWG2-F1
#
_cell.length_a   1.000
_cell.length_b   1.000
_cell.length_c   1.000
_cell.angle_alpha   90.00
_cell.angle_beta   90.00
_cell.angle_gamma   90.00
#
_symmetry.space_group_name_H-M   'P 1'
#
loop_
_entity.id
_entity.type
_entity.pdbx_description
1 polymer ?
#
loop_
_entity_poly.entity_id
_entity_poly.type
_entity_poly.pdbx_seq_one_letter_code
_entity_poly.pdbx_strand_id
1 'polypeptide(L)'
;MKKLLGFLFLTFFIGCSQLNLEPADFAWPIESVLNIDEDGFVSEERYSFSINVKELFFAETNDSSSYKKESVRMIRDSKGYYFMIATGFKNVYVFQTGEGSFSLHNKITVSEFGLDLPAFNQRAPFIELLEGEEHVAYLNSDGIKGEEN
;
A
#
# COMPACT_ATOMS: atom_id res chain seq x y z
N MET A 1 46.78 26.30 44.77
CA MET A 1 46.78 24.83 44.61
C MET A 1 45.34 24.38 44.81
N LYS A 2 44.62 23.65 43.96
CA LYS A 2 44.86 22.87 42.75
C LYS A 2 43.61 23.04 41.85
N LYS A 3 43.82 23.03 40.54
CA LYS A 3 42.79 22.92 39.49
C LYS A 3 42.25 21.49 39.41
N LEU A 4 40.96 21.31 39.07
CA LEU A 4 40.39 20.27 38.19
C LEU A 4 38.87 20.57 38.10
N LEU A 5 38.29 21.15 37.05
CA LEU A 5 38.12 20.69 35.66
C LEU A 5 37.43 19.32 35.55
N GLY A 6 36.23 19.30 34.93
CA GLY A 6 35.51 18.08 34.57
C GLY A 6 34.01 18.30 34.34
N PHE A 7 33.65 19.18 33.41
CA PHE A 7 33.07 18.81 32.10
C PHE A 7 31.53 18.61 32.17
N LEU A 8 30.83 19.74 32.05
CA LEU A 8 29.39 19.80 31.79
C LEU A 8 29.16 19.30 30.37
N PHE A 9 28.63 18.08 30.24
CA PHE A 9 28.22 17.49 28.97
C PHE A 9 26.91 18.19 28.54
N LEU A 10 27.04 19.39 27.97
CA LEU A 10 25.93 20.10 27.34
C LEU A 10 25.67 19.43 25.98
N THR A 11 24.82 18.40 25.97
CA THR A 11 24.35 17.78 24.73
C THR A 11 23.53 18.81 23.96
N PHE A 12 24.14 19.40 22.93
CA PHE A 12 23.44 20.17 21.92
C PHE A 12 22.46 19.24 21.19
N PHE A 13 21.18 19.30 21.54
CA PHE A 13 20.10 18.84 20.66
C PHE A 13 20.03 19.83 19.49
N ILE A 14 20.85 19.60 18.47
CA ILE A 14 20.69 20.26 17.18
C ILE A 14 19.45 19.61 16.55
N GLY A 15 18.28 20.19 16.81
CA GLY A 15 17.05 19.81 16.12
C GLY A 15 17.23 20.14 14.64
N CYS A 16 17.45 19.11 13.82
CA CYS A 16 17.41 19.26 12.37
C CYS A 16 15.97 19.58 12.01
N SER A 17 15.65 20.87 11.84
CA SER A 17 14.36 21.30 11.33
C SER A 17 14.25 20.80 9.89
N GLN A 18 13.44 19.76 9.68
CA GLN A 18 13.13 19.25 8.35
C GLN A 18 12.04 20.14 7.74
N LEU A 19 12.30 20.70 6.56
CA LEU A 19 11.29 21.40 5.79
C LEU A 19 10.27 20.38 5.26
N ASN A 20 9.02 20.48 5.72
CA ASN A 20 7.92 19.66 5.25
C ASN A 20 6.94 20.51 4.44
N LEU A 21 6.41 19.96 3.35
CA LEU A 21 5.33 20.55 2.56
C LEU A 21 4.05 19.77 2.84
N GLU A 22 3.10 20.40 3.52
CA GLU A 22 1.85 19.78 3.94
C GLU A 22 0.67 20.76 3.72
N PRO A 23 -0.52 20.27 3.29
CA PRO A 23 -0.81 18.89 2.95
C PRO A 23 -0.32 18.54 1.54
N ALA A 24 0.13 17.30 1.37
CA ALA A 24 0.32 16.69 0.05
C ALA A 24 -0.85 15.74 -0.23
N ASP A 25 -1.30 15.70 -1.48
CA ASP A 25 -2.29 14.73 -1.94
C ASP A 25 -1.64 13.85 -3.01
N PHE A 26 -1.45 12.58 -2.68
CA PHE A 26 -0.83 11.60 -3.57
C PHE A 26 -1.84 10.71 -4.31
N ALA A 27 -3.13 10.99 -4.14
CA ALA A 27 -4.18 10.12 -4.64
C ALA A 27 -4.11 9.93 -6.16
N TRP A 28 -4.34 8.70 -6.60
CA TRP A 28 -4.58 8.43 -8.01
C TRP A 28 -6.06 8.67 -8.34
N PRO A 29 -6.38 9.36 -9.46
CA PRO A 29 -7.76 9.66 -9.81
C PRO A 29 -8.56 8.40 -10.21
N ILE A 30 -7.88 7.36 -10.69
CA ILE A 30 -8.48 6.10 -11.12
C ILE A 30 -7.54 4.94 -10.77
N GLU A 31 -8.12 3.76 -10.55
CA GLU A 31 -7.33 2.55 -10.39
C GLU A 31 -6.54 2.18 -11.66
N SER A 32 -5.58 1.30 -11.46
CA SER A 32 -4.74 0.72 -12.48
C SER A 32 -4.97 -0.78 -12.51
N VAL A 33 -5.24 -1.33 -13.70
CA VAL A 33 -5.36 -2.77 -13.92
C VAL A 33 -4.12 -3.21 -14.68
N LEU A 34 -3.22 -3.92 -14.00
CA LEU A 34 -1.88 -4.23 -14.48
C LEU A 34 -1.77 -5.70 -14.83
N ASN A 35 -1.39 -5.98 -16.07
CA ASN A 35 -1.08 -7.34 -16.51
C ASN A 35 0.27 -7.78 -15.95
N ILE A 36 0.35 -9.04 -15.55
CA ILE A 36 1.56 -9.65 -15.01
C ILE A 36 2.32 -10.33 -16.15
N ASP A 37 3.61 -10.03 -16.29
CA ASP A 37 4.46 -10.66 -17.30
C ASP A 37 4.93 -12.08 -16.89
N GLU A 38 5.68 -12.74 -17.77
CA GLU A 38 6.19 -14.09 -17.54
C GLU A 38 7.17 -14.19 -16.35
N ASP A 39 7.82 -13.09 -16.00
CA ASP A 39 8.76 -12.98 -14.89
C ASP A 39 8.08 -12.55 -13.58
N GLY A 40 6.76 -12.32 -13.61
CA GLY A 40 5.93 -11.94 -12.48
C GLY A 40 6.02 -10.46 -12.11
N PHE A 41 6.43 -9.61 -13.05
CA PHE A 41 6.43 -8.17 -12.88
C PHE A 41 5.13 -7.53 -13.38
N VAL A 42 4.76 -6.45 -12.72
CA VAL A 42 3.79 -5.47 -13.22
C VAL A 42 4.52 -4.15 -13.45
N SER A 43 4.07 -3.38 -14.44
CA SER A 43 4.59 -2.05 -14.74
C SER A 43 3.42 -1.08 -14.84
N GLU A 44 3.53 0.07 -14.17
CA GLU A 44 2.57 1.16 -14.28
C GLU A 44 3.27 2.36 -14.91
N GLU A 45 3.08 2.50 -16.22
CA GLU A 45 3.80 3.50 -17.03
C GLU A 45 3.41 4.93 -16.66
N ARG A 46 2.14 5.18 -16.33
CA ARG A 46 1.64 6.54 -16.01
C ARG A 46 2.29 7.09 -14.75
N TYR A 47 2.65 6.21 -13.82
CA TYR A 47 3.30 6.57 -12.56
C TYR A 47 4.75 6.08 -12.46
N SER A 48 5.27 5.51 -13.56
CA SER A 48 6.67 5.18 -13.82
C SER A 48 7.34 4.28 -12.76
N PHE A 49 6.77 3.11 -12.50
CA PHE A 49 7.43 2.08 -11.69
C PHE A 49 7.10 0.65 -12.15
N SER A 50 7.91 -0.30 -11.67
CA SER A 50 7.67 -1.73 -11.85
C SER A 50 8.02 -2.49 -10.57
N ILE A 51 7.23 -3.51 -10.25
CA ILE A 51 7.41 -4.38 -9.07
C ILE A 51 7.14 -5.84 -9.41
N ASN A 52 7.79 -6.75 -8.70
CA ASN A 52 7.50 -8.18 -8.78
C ASN A 52 6.36 -8.54 -7.80
N VAL A 53 5.33 -9.24 -8.29
CA VAL A 53 4.13 -9.57 -7.50
C VAL A 53 4.02 -11.05 -7.13
N LYS A 54 5.03 -11.88 -7.41
CA LYS A 54 4.98 -13.33 -7.11
C LYS A 54 4.71 -13.61 -5.63
N GLU A 55 5.38 -12.88 -4.74
CA GLU A 55 5.21 -13.01 -3.28
C GLU A 55 3.80 -12.61 -2.82
N LEU A 56 3.17 -11.65 -3.50
CA LEU A 56 1.79 -11.24 -3.23
C LEU A 56 0.81 -12.40 -3.51
N PHE A 57 0.94 -13.03 -4.68
CA PHE A 57 0.11 -14.17 -5.07
C PHE A 57 0.38 -15.41 -4.21
N PHE A 58 1.64 -15.67 -3.86
CA PHE A 58 1.99 -16.75 -2.95
C PHE A 58 1.38 -16.54 -1.57
N ALA A 59 1.43 -15.32 -1.03
CA ALA A 59 0.84 -14.99 0.26
C ALA A 59 -0.69 -15.19 0.30
N GLU A 60 -1.38 -14.99 -0.83
CA GLU A 60 -2.83 -15.15 -0.94
C GLU A 60 -3.24 -16.61 -1.14
N THR A 61 -2.51 -17.35 -1.98
CA THR A 61 -2.96 -18.65 -2.51
C THR A 61 -2.15 -19.85 -1.99
N ASN A 62 -0.97 -19.62 -1.41
CA ASN A 62 0.07 -20.63 -1.17
C ASN A 62 0.56 -21.34 -2.46
N ASP A 63 0.32 -20.76 -3.63
CA ASP A 63 0.81 -21.25 -4.92
C ASP A 63 1.69 -20.19 -5.58
N SER A 64 2.97 -20.53 -5.78
CA SER A 64 3.96 -19.64 -6.41
C SER A 64 3.68 -19.34 -7.89
N SER A 65 2.71 -20.03 -8.51
CA SER A 65 2.38 -19.92 -9.93
C SER A 65 0.99 -19.34 -10.23
N SER A 66 0.22 -19.00 -9.19
CA SER A 66 -1.15 -18.49 -9.32
C SER A 66 -1.23 -17.10 -9.96
N TYR A 67 -0.12 -16.37 -10.06
CA TYR A 67 -0.05 -15.10 -10.78
C TYR A 67 -0.25 -15.25 -12.31
N LYS A 68 -0.10 -16.45 -12.85
CA LYS A 68 -0.13 -16.66 -14.30
C LYS A 68 -1.54 -16.40 -14.85
N LYS A 69 -1.62 -15.48 -15.81
CA LYS A 69 -2.87 -15.03 -16.50
C LYS A 69 -3.80 -14.17 -15.65
N GLU A 70 -3.32 -13.70 -14.50
CA GLU A 70 -4.05 -12.77 -13.65
C GLU A 70 -3.61 -11.32 -13.90
N SER A 71 -4.40 -10.39 -13.39
CA SER A 71 -4.06 -8.96 -13.35
C SER A 71 -4.13 -8.45 -11.91
N VAL A 72 -3.23 -7.53 -11.55
CA VAL A 72 -3.29 -6.82 -10.27
C VAL A 72 -3.99 -5.49 -10.46
N ARG A 73 -5.00 -5.23 -9.64
CA ARG A 73 -5.63 -3.92 -9.51
C ARG A 73 -4.96 -3.14 -8.41
N MET A 74 -4.71 -1.87 -8.67
CA MET A 74 -4.01 -1.01 -7.74
C MET A 74 -4.52 0.42 -7.76
N ILE A 75 -4.65 1.02 -6.57
CA ILE A 75 -4.95 2.45 -6.41
C ILE A 75 -4.10 3.04 -5.29
N ARG A 76 -3.80 4.34 -5.37
CA ARG A 76 -3.05 5.07 -4.34
C ARG A 76 -3.96 6.07 -3.62
N ASP A 77 -3.96 6.06 -2.30
CA ASP A 77 -4.72 7.02 -1.50
C ASP A 77 -4.01 8.38 -1.37
N SER A 78 -4.68 9.35 -0.73
CA SER A 78 -4.14 10.71 -0.56
C SER A 78 -2.92 10.77 0.36
N LYS A 79 -2.76 9.79 1.27
CA LYS A 79 -1.60 9.68 2.17
C LYS A 79 -0.41 8.99 1.48
N GLY A 80 -0.64 8.40 0.31
CA GLY A 80 0.38 7.79 -0.51
C GLY A 80 0.52 6.27 -0.34
N TYR A 81 -0.42 5.61 0.35
CA TYR A 81 -0.49 4.15 0.46
C TYR A 81 -1.08 3.55 -0.81
N TYR A 82 -0.60 2.36 -1.17
CA TYR A 82 -1.01 1.61 -2.34
C TYR A 82 -1.85 0.42 -1.91
N PHE A 83 -3.06 0.32 -2.45
CA PHE A 83 -3.99 -0.78 -2.23
C PHE A 83 -3.90 -1.70 -3.43
N MET A 84 -3.67 -2.99 -3.22
CA MET A 84 -3.56 -3.98 -4.27
C MET A 84 -4.52 -5.15 -4.02
N ILE A 85 -5.16 -5.61 -5.09
CA ILE A 85 -6.03 -6.81 -5.10
C ILE A 85 -6.00 -7.48 -6.48
N ALA A 86 -6.30 -8.76 -6.55
CA ALA A 86 -6.56 -9.46 -7.81
C ALA A 86 -7.79 -10.37 -7.67
N THR A 87 -8.27 -10.92 -8.78
CA THR A 87 -9.38 -11.90 -8.75
C THR A 87 -9.03 -13.09 -7.87
N GLY A 88 -10.00 -13.56 -7.09
CA GLY A 88 -9.87 -14.63 -6.10
C GLY A 88 -9.25 -14.20 -4.77
N PHE A 89 -8.80 -12.94 -4.62
CA PHE A 89 -8.17 -12.50 -3.38
C PHE A 89 -9.19 -12.33 -2.26
N LYS A 90 -8.84 -12.86 -1.09
CA LYS A 90 -9.52 -12.68 0.19
C LYS A 90 -9.08 -11.40 0.90
N ASN A 91 -7.91 -10.88 0.54
CA ASN A 91 -7.30 -9.74 1.19
C ASN A 91 -7.04 -8.59 0.20
N VAL A 92 -7.18 -7.36 0.69
CA VAL A 92 -6.54 -6.19 0.10
C VAL A 92 -5.20 -5.99 0.79
N TYR A 93 -4.14 -5.88 0.01
CA TYR A 93 -2.79 -5.65 0.51
C TYR A 93 -2.44 -4.17 0.40
N VAL A 94 -2.10 -3.57 1.53
CA VAL A 94 -1.73 -2.16 1.63
C VAL A 94 -0.23 -2.05 1.74
N PHE A 95 0.39 -1.31 0.83
CA PHE A 95 1.82 -1.08 0.79
C PHE A 95 2.16 0.40 0.97
N GLN A 96 3.33 0.65 1.53
CA GLN A 96 3.99 1.95 1.52
C GLN A 96 5.30 1.87 0.72
N THR A 97 5.72 2.98 0.14
CA THR A 97 6.98 3.06 -0.60
C THR A 97 8.16 3.33 0.33
N GLY A 98 9.23 2.56 0.18
CA GLY A 98 10.55 2.83 0.73
C GLY A 98 11.56 3.16 -0.37
N GLU A 99 12.85 3.20 -0.04
CA GLU A 99 13.92 3.39 -1.02
C GLU A 99 13.99 2.18 -1.97
N GLY A 100 13.49 2.36 -3.19
CA GLY A 100 13.47 1.32 -4.23
C GLY A 100 12.56 0.13 -3.92
N SER A 101 11.63 0.25 -2.96
CA SER A 101 10.82 -0.89 -2.51
C SER A 101 9.38 -0.53 -2.20
N PHE A 102 8.52 -1.55 -2.25
CA PHE A 102 7.21 -1.55 -1.61
C PHE A 102 7.32 -2.42 -0.36
N SER A 103 6.90 -1.87 0.78
CA SER A 103 6.89 -2.56 2.07
C SER A 103 5.44 -2.76 2.50
N LEU A 104 5.08 -3.99 2.86
CA LEU A 104 3.74 -4.30 3.35
C LEU A 104 3.46 -3.46 4.60
N HIS A 105 2.43 -2.63 4.53
CA HIS A 105 1.94 -1.84 5.65
C HIS A 105 0.84 -2.59 6.39
N ASN A 106 -0.13 -3.16 5.64
CA ASN A 106 -1.26 -3.87 6.22
C ASN A 106 -1.83 -4.91 5.25
N LYS A 107 -2.55 -5.89 5.80
CA LYS A 107 -3.33 -6.87 5.05
C LYS A 107 -4.76 -6.87 5.59
N ILE A 108 -5.70 -6.41 4.78
CA ILE A 108 -7.09 -6.23 5.17
C ILE A 108 -7.89 -7.39 4.60
N THR A 109 -8.42 -8.27 5.45
CA THR A 109 -9.34 -9.33 5.02
C THR A 109 -10.66 -8.71 4.58
N VAL A 110 -11.11 -8.99 3.36
CA VAL A 110 -12.33 -8.44 2.76
C VAL A 110 -13.32 -9.52 2.30
N SER A 111 -12.88 -10.78 2.22
CA SER A 111 -13.73 -11.93 1.88
C SER A 111 -13.18 -13.21 2.50
N GLU A 112 -14.05 -14.14 2.88
CA GLU A 112 -13.63 -15.48 3.33
C GLU A 112 -13.23 -16.39 2.15
N PHE A 113 -13.86 -16.18 0.98
CA PHE A 113 -13.78 -17.06 -0.19
C PHE A 113 -13.02 -16.46 -1.38
N GLY A 114 -12.79 -15.14 -1.36
CA GLY A 114 -12.23 -14.39 -2.48
C GLY A 114 -13.28 -13.48 -3.13
N LEU A 115 -12.81 -12.49 -3.88
CA LEU A 115 -13.63 -11.60 -4.72
C LEU A 115 -13.41 -11.94 -6.19
N ASP A 116 -14.46 -12.05 -6.99
CA ASP A 116 -14.38 -12.50 -8.39
C ASP A 116 -14.06 -11.32 -9.32
N LEU A 117 -14.76 -10.20 -9.12
CA LEU A 117 -14.65 -8.96 -9.90
C LEU A 117 -14.33 -7.77 -8.99
N PRO A 118 -13.21 -7.80 -8.24
CA PRO A 118 -12.86 -6.70 -7.36
C PRO A 118 -12.59 -5.43 -8.19
N ALA A 119 -12.94 -4.25 -7.66
CA ALA A 119 -12.56 -2.97 -8.23
C ALA A 119 -12.41 -1.90 -7.14
N PHE A 120 -11.59 -0.89 -7.39
CA PHE A 120 -11.41 0.26 -6.52
C PHE A 120 -11.98 1.55 -7.10
N ASN A 121 -12.60 2.35 -6.23
CA ASN A 121 -12.99 3.72 -6.48
C ASN A 121 -12.31 4.67 -5.48
N GLN A 122 -11.88 5.84 -5.97
CA GLN A 122 -11.38 6.90 -5.10
C GLN A 122 -12.56 7.60 -4.40
N ARG A 123 -12.58 7.55 -3.06
CA ARG A 123 -13.61 8.18 -2.21
C ARG A 123 -12.97 8.89 -1.03
N ALA A 124 -12.18 9.92 -1.31
CA ALA A 124 -11.37 10.62 -0.31
C ALA A 124 -12.18 10.91 0.98
N PRO A 125 -11.65 10.56 2.17
CA PRO A 125 -10.29 10.07 2.43
C PRO A 125 -10.12 8.54 2.35
N PHE A 126 -11.08 7.80 1.79
CA PHE A 126 -11.10 6.34 1.72
C PHE A 126 -10.92 5.83 0.29
N ILE A 127 -10.59 4.54 0.19
CA ILE A 127 -10.75 3.76 -1.03
C ILE A 127 -12.04 2.95 -0.87
N GLU A 128 -12.92 3.03 -1.86
CA GLU A 128 -14.09 2.15 -1.92
C GLU A 128 -13.70 0.88 -2.68
N LEU A 129 -13.93 -0.28 -2.06
CA LEU A 129 -13.80 -1.59 -2.68
C LEU A 129 -15.18 -2.06 -3.15
N LEU A 130 -15.22 -2.59 -4.37
CA LEU A 130 -16.40 -3.14 -5.02
C LEU A 130 -16.20 -4.61 -5.40
N GLU A 131 -17.31 -5.32 -5.54
CA GLU A 131 -17.45 -6.61 -6.24
C GLU A 131 -18.42 -6.40 -7.41
N GLY A 132 -17.89 -6.27 -8.63
CA GLY A 132 -18.65 -5.75 -9.76
C GLY A 132 -19.12 -4.31 -9.50
N GLU A 133 -20.43 -4.11 -9.36
CA GLU A 133 -21.04 -2.82 -9.03
C GLU A 133 -21.42 -2.70 -7.54
N GLU A 134 -21.31 -3.79 -6.78
CA GLU A 134 -21.74 -3.84 -5.39
C GLU A 134 -20.66 -3.30 -4.45
N HIS A 135 -21.07 -2.46 -3.50
CA HIS A 135 -20.19 -1.96 -2.46
C HIS A 135 -19.80 -3.09 -1.49
N VAL A 136 -18.50 -3.29 -1.30
CA VAL A 136 -17.95 -4.24 -0.32
C VAL A 136 -17.55 -3.50 0.97
N ALA A 137 -16.69 -2.48 0.85
CA ALA A 137 -16.17 -1.77 2.01
C ALA A 137 -15.58 -0.40 1.65
N TYR A 138 -15.50 0.49 2.65
CA TYR A 138 -14.57 1.62 2.62
C TYR A 138 -13.29 1.25 3.37
N LEU A 139 -12.15 1.50 2.75
CA LEU A 139 -10.82 1.15 3.26
C LEU A 139 -10.00 2.40 3.55
N ASN A 140 -9.16 2.31 4.58
CA ASN A 140 -7.99 3.17 4.75
C ASN A 140 -6.74 2.29 4.96
N SER A 141 -5.59 2.90 5.25
CA SER A 141 -4.34 2.18 5.49
C SER A 141 -4.43 1.14 6.62
N ASP A 142 -5.31 1.40 7.59
CA ASP A 142 -5.38 0.67 8.85
C ASP A 142 -6.43 -0.45 8.83
N GLY A 143 -7.42 -0.39 7.93
CA GLY A 143 -8.46 -1.41 7.81
C GLY A 143 -9.74 -0.96 7.11
N ILE A 144 -10.82 -1.70 7.39
CA ILE A 144 -12.18 -1.36 6.96
C ILE A 144 -12.72 -0.26 7.88
N LYS A 145 -13.23 0.83 7.29
CA LYS A 145 -13.88 1.91 8.02
C LYS A 145 -15.30 1.48 8.42
N GLY A 146 -15.56 1.42 9.72
CA GLY A 146 -16.87 1.08 10.28
C GLY A 146 -16.84 -0.06 11.29
N GLU A 147 -15.71 -0.78 11.39
CA GLU A 147 -15.42 -1.63 12.55
C GLU A 147 -14.74 -0.79 13.63
N GLU A 148 -15.53 0.04 14.31
CA GLU A 148 -15.16 0.49 15.65
C GLU A 148 -15.20 -0.75 16.57
N ASN A 149 -14.05 -1.16 17.09
CA ASN A 149 -14.00 -1.88 18.37
C ASN A 149 -13.88 -0.86 19.50
#